data_AF-A0A8S3H1U4-F1
#
_entry.id   AF-A0A8S3H1U4-F1
#
_cell.length_a   1.000
_cell.length_b   1.000
_cell.length_c   1.000
_cell.angle_alpha   90.00
_cell.angle_beta   90.00
_cell.angle_gamma   90.00
#
_symmetry.space_group_name_H-M   'P 1'
#
loop_
_entity.id
_entity.type
_entity.pdbx_description
1 polymer ?
#
loop_
_entity_poly.entity_id
_entity_poly.type
_entity_poly.pdbx_seq_one_letter_code
_entity_poly.pdbx_strand_id
1 'polypeptide(L)'
;MAKILRHHPSNSTSEDDDDGTDCPLSGAEALAACKEFASVTNTDSGLAMMMLQQNGWDLQRAISVYQGLQNKSKSTRLKTTPKTSESDSKRMKSKEATTTSEFNDDKTKVKSRFKLLSWNIDGLDEQINTTETRIYGVIDVIKREEPDAVFLQEVIPTAIDLIRSLLPEYDSYAGNVKGYFVVILTRRELFKVENFEIITYPGTNMERNLLIVHAMYKNSIEIDLMTSHHESGTEEISSRERIEQLKFCFKHMLDAPSNRIILFGGDLNIREKEV
;
A
#
# COMPACT_ATOMS: atom_id res chain seq x y z
N MET A 1 -26.37 -55.97 31.74
CA MET A 1 -24.94 -56.39 31.86
C MET A 1 -24.10 -55.15 32.04
N ALA A 2 -23.20 -55.10 33.03
CA ALA A 2 -22.26 -53.99 33.19
C ALA A 2 -20.94 -54.30 32.47
N LYS A 3 -20.23 -53.27 31.97
CA LYS A 3 -18.89 -53.42 31.39
C LYS A 3 -18.03 -52.23 31.85
N ILE A 4 -16.97 -52.52 32.62
CA ILE A 4 -16.03 -51.54 33.18
C ILE A 4 -14.67 -51.77 32.50
N LEU A 5 -14.12 -50.75 31.84
CA LEU A 5 -12.74 -50.61 31.34
C LEU A 5 -12.65 -49.26 30.60
N ARG A 6 -11.64 -48.39 30.73
CA ARG A 6 -10.58 -48.16 31.74
C ARG A 6 -10.18 -46.66 31.61
N HIS A 7 -9.23 -46.15 32.40
CA HIS A 7 -8.83 -44.73 32.38
C HIS A 7 -7.30 -44.54 32.37
N HIS A 8 -6.86 -43.36 31.89
CA HIS A 8 -5.49 -42.82 31.85
C HIS A 8 -4.45 -43.50 30.92
N PRO A 9 -3.36 -42.78 30.55
CA PRO A 9 -3.03 -41.36 30.81
C PRO A 9 -2.95 -40.49 29.54
N SER A 10 -2.83 -39.17 29.76
CA SER A 10 -2.38 -38.19 28.78
C SER A 10 -0.87 -38.30 28.54
N ASN A 11 -0.40 -37.97 27.33
CA ASN A 11 0.96 -37.50 27.12
C ASN A 11 0.98 -36.34 26.12
N SER A 12 1.81 -35.34 26.39
CA SER A 12 1.99 -34.14 25.56
C SER A 12 3.37 -34.18 24.92
N THR A 13 3.44 -33.96 23.61
CA THR A 13 4.70 -33.73 22.87
C THR A 13 4.49 -32.55 21.93
N SER A 14 5.05 -31.41 22.32
CA SER A 14 5.29 -30.26 21.45
C SER A 14 6.65 -30.45 20.77
N GLU A 15 6.65 -30.37 19.44
CA GLU A 15 7.81 -30.11 18.58
C GLU A 15 7.21 -29.16 17.52
N ASP A 16 7.43 -27.84 17.52
CA ASP A 16 8.68 -27.06 17.43
C ASP A 16 9.27 -27.07 16.00
N ASP A 17 8.62 -26.33 15.10
CA ASP A 17 9.19 -25.87 13.82
C ASP A 17 9.71 -24.42 14.03
N ASP A 18 11.04 -24.25 14.00
CA ASP A 18 11.76 -22.98 14.16
C ASP A 18 12.07 -22.33 12.79
N ASP A 19 11.70 -21.06 12.62
CA ASP A 19 12.27 -20.17 11.60
C ASP A 19 12.50 -18.74 12.12
N GLY A 20 13.50 -18.59 12.99
CA GLY A 20 14.65 -17.84 12.53
C GLY A 20 14.64 -16.30 12.61
N THR A 21 14.17 -15.67 13.68
CA THR A 21 14.86 -14.48 14.27
C THR A 21 14.41 -14.14 15.70
N ASP A 22 14.53 -15.09 16.62
CA ASP A 22 14.27 -14.81 18.05
C ASP A 22 15.25 -13.76 18.62
N CYS A 23 14.79 -12.94 19.56
CA CYS A 23 15.57 -11.86 20.15
C CYS A 23 16.40 -12.41 21.33
N PRO A 24 17.74 -12.42 21.27
CA PRO A 24 18.59 -12.96 22.33
C PRO A 24 18.69 -12.03 23.56
N LEU A 25 17.98 -10.90 23.54
CA LEU A 25 17.92 -9.90 24.60
C LEU A 25 16.52 -9.87 25.21
N SER A 26 16.39 -9.64 26.52
CA SER A 26 15.07 -9.40 27.10
C SER A 26 14.45 -8.13 26.51
N GLY A 27 13.11 -8.00 26.54
CA GLY A 27 12.42 -6.83 26.00
C GLY A 27 12.88 -5.48 26.57
N ALA A 28 13.44 -5.46 27.78
CA ALA A 28 14.06 -4.26 28.38
C ALA A 28 15.44 -3.94 27.78
N GLU A 29 16.27 -4.95 27.54
CA GLU A 29 17.59 -4.82 26.92
C GLU A 29 17.47 -4.50 25.43
N ALA A 30 16.54 -5.13 24.72
CA ALA A 30 16.15 -4.81 23.36
C ALA A 30 15.73 -3.32 23.22
N LEU A 31 14.86 -2.85 24.12
CA LEU A 31 14.42 -1.44 24.16
C LEU A 31 15.58 -0.48 24.49
N ALA A 32 16.55 -0.90 25.32
CA ALA A 32 17.75 -0.12 25.62
C ALA A 32 18.67 -0.02 24.39
N ALA A 33 18.96 -1.13 23.71
CA ALA A 33 19.75 -1.16 22.48
C ALA A 33 19.14 -0.29 21.37
N CYS A 34 17.81 -0.33 21.19
CA CYS A 34 17.12 0.54 20.23
C CYS A 34 17.30 2.03 20.55
N LYS A 35 17.22 2.42 21.84
CA LYS A 35 17.44 3.81 22.27
C LYS A 35 18.89 4.25 22.11
N GLU A 36 19.85 3.38 22.40
CA GLU A 36 21.28 3.68 22.24
C GLU A 36 21.64 3.84 20.76
N PHE A 37 21.21 2.92 19.89
CA PHE A 37 21.36 3.07 18.44
C PHE A 37 20.80 4.42 17.97
N ALA A 38 19.51 4.68 18.25
CA ALA A 38 18.81 5.89 17.83
C ALA A 38 19.55 7.18 18.26
N SER A 39 20.09 7.20 19.48
CA SER A 39 20.87 8.32 20.01
C SER A 39 22.25 8.47 19.35
N VAL A 40 22.90 7.40 18.91
CA VAL A 40 24.23 7.43 18.28
C VAL A 40 24.14 7.73 16.78
N THR A 41 23.11 7.24 16.09
CA THR A 41 22.89 7.48 14.64
C THR A 41 22.09 8.75 14.35
N ASN A 42 21.48 9.37 15.38
CA ASN A 42 20.50 10.44 15.27
C ASN A 42 19.32 10.01 14.36
N THR A 43 18.70 8.89 14.72
CA THR A 43 17.53 8.31 14.05
C THR A 43 16.40 8.03 15.04
N ASP A 44 15.27 7.56 14.54
CA ASP A 44 14.16 7.03 15.33
C ASP A 44 14.41 5.59 15.82
N SER A 45 13.53 5.14 16.73
CA SER A 45 13.56 3.79 17.33
C SER A 45 13.11 2.67 16.39
N GLY A 46 12.37 2.96 15.31
CA GLY A 46 11.91 1.95 14.35
C GLY A 46 13.04 1.54 13.39
N LEU A 47 13.76 2.52 12.87
CA LEU A 47 15.02 2.31 12.15
C LEU A 47 16.07 1.62 13.03
N ALA A 48 16.13 1.95 14.33
CA ALA A 48 16.96 1.23 15.28
C ALA A 48 16.58 -0.26 15.43
N MET A 49 15.29 -0.54 15.64
CA MET A 49 14.75 -1.90 15.76
C MET A 49 15.11 -2.76 14.54
N MET A 50 14.80 -2.26 13.34
CA MET A 50 15.10 -2.94 12.07
C MET A 50 16.61 -3.21 11.91
N MET A 51 17.45 -2.20 12.20
CA MET A 51 18.91 -2.33 12.05
C MET A 51 19.52 -3.30 13.06
N LEU A 52 18.96 -3.42 14.26
CA LEU A 52 19.38 -4.41 15.26
C LEU A 52 18.94 -5.83 14.87
N GLN A 53 17.67 -6.03 14.51
CA GLN A 53 17.15 -7.32 14.03
C GLN A 53 17.99 -7.85 12.86
N GLN A 54 18.21 -7.03 11.82
CA GLN A 54 19.00 -7.40 10.63
C GLN A 54 20.50 -7.64 10.89
N ASN A 55 21.00 -7.33 12.09
CA ASN A 55 22.40 -7.56 12.48
C ASN A 55 22.55 -8.49 13.70
N GLY A 56 21.51 -9.26 14.05
CA GLY A 56 21.56 -10.23 15.14
C GLY A 56 21.67 -9.57 16.52
N TRP A 57 21.07 -8.38 16.68
CA TRP A 57 21.07 -7.54 17.88
C TRP A 57 22.45 -7.01 18.34
N ASP A 58 23.49 -7.17 17.52
CA ASP A 58 24.79 -6.50 17.71
C ASP A 58 24.67 -5.01 17.34
N LEU A 59 24.63 -4.18 18.38
CA LEU A 59 24.57 -2.72 18.30
C LEU A 59 25.74 -2.09 17.52
N GLN A 60 26.98 -2.56 17.73
CA GLN A 60 28.16 -1.98 17.10
C GLN A 60 28.23 -2.33 15.61
N ARG A 61 27.84 -3.57 15.25
CA ARG A 61 27.65 -4.01 13.87
C ARG A 61 26.55 -3.22 13.17
N ALA A 62 25.38 -3.07 13.81
CA ALA A 62 24.27 -2.29 13.27
C ALA A 62 24.67 -0.84 12.96
N ILE A 63 25.32 -0.15 13.91
CA ILE A 63 25.83 1.22 13.73
C ILE A 63 26.84 1.29 12.58
N SER A 64 27.77 0.34 12.52
CA SER A 64 28.80 0.27 11.46
C SER A 64 28.20 0.12 10.07
N VAL A 65 27.19 -0.74 9.91
CA VAL A 65 26.45 -0.90 8.65
C VAL A 65 25.71 0.38 8.28
N TYR A 66 25.00 1.01 9.23
CA TYR A 66 24.28 2.26 9.00
C TYR A 66 25.19 3.39 8.48
N GLN A 67 26.34 3.60 9.15
CA GLN A 67 27.32 4.61 8.74
C GLN A 67 27.92 4.30 7.34
N GLY A 68 28.15 3.02 7.03
CA GLY A 68 28.58 2.57 5.71
C GLY A 68 27.58 2.90 4.59
N LEU A 69 26.27 2.76 4.86
CA LEU A 69 25.20 3.12 3.91
C LEU A 69 25.13 4.64 3.70
N GLN A 70 25.21 5.43 4.78
CA GLN A 70 25.23 6.90 4.71
C GLN A 70 26.40 7.44 3.87
N ASN A 71 27.59 6.85 4.01
CA ASN A 71 28.77 7.25 3.24
C ASN A 71 28.67 6.88 1.75
N LYS A 72 28.09 5.73 1.42
CA LYS A 72 27.76 5.37 0.02
C LYS A 72 26.78 6.36 -0.61
N SER A 73 25.69 6.69 0.09
CA SER A 73 24.66 7.63 -0.38
C SER A 73 25.23 9.02 -0.74
N LYS A 74 26.15 9.54 0.09
CA LYS A 74 26.80 10.83 -0.14
C LYS A 74 27.73 10.84 -1.37
N SER A 75 28.32 9.70 -1.73
CA SER A 75 29.24 9.60 -2.88
C SER A 75 28.56 9.73 -4.25
N THR A 76 27.25 9.45 -4.34
CA THR A 76 26.53 9.40 -5.63
C THR A 76 26.01 10.77 -6.10
N ARG A 77 26.00 11.78 -5.22
CA ARG A 77 25.27 13.05 -5.45
C ARG A 77 26.08 14.15 -6.17
N LEU A 78 27.33 13.88 -6.59
CA LEU A 78 28.24 14.87 -7.15
C LEU A 78 28.79 14.47 -8.55
N LYS A 79 28.00 14.74 -9.60
CA LYS A 79 28.49 14.83 -11.00
C LYS A 79 27.45 15.45 -11.94
N THR A 80 27.51 16.77 -12.12
CA THR A 80 26.73 17.52 -13.13
C THR A 80 27.58 18.65 -13.71
N THR A 81 27.88 18.60 -15.02
CA THR A 81 28.45 19.72 -15.80
C THR A 81 28.01 19.61 -17.27
N PRO A 82 27.36 20.64 -17.85
CA PRO A 82 26.95 20.65 -19.27
C PRO A 82 28.04 21.22 -20.21
N LYS A 83 27.83 21.12 -21.53
CA LYS A 83 28.51 21.93 -22.56
C LYS A 83 27.57 22.31 -23.71
N THR A 84 27.85 23.45 -24.34
CA THR A 84 27.04 24.13 -25.38
C THR A 84 27.93 24.75 -26.47
N SER A 85 27.53 24.63 -27.75
CA SER A 85 27.94 25.43 -28.94
C SER A 85 27.28 24.79 -30.19
N GLU A 86 26.47 25.46 -31.03
CA GLU A 86 26.82 26.42 -32.11
C GLU A 86 27.67 25.81 -33.25
N SER A 87 27.48 26.07 -34.56
CA SER A 87 26.52 26.85 -35.40
C SER A 87 26.53 26.24 -36.85
N ASP A 88 26.02 26.75 -38.00
CA ASP A 88 25.40 28.00 -38.53
C ASP A 88 24.64 27.65 -39.86
N SER A 89 24.00 28.65 -40.51
CA SER A 89 23.91 28.85 -41.98
C SER A 89 22.78 28.27 -42.87
N LYS A 90 21.85 29.18 -43.27
CA LYS A 90 21.48 29.57 -44.68
C LYS A 90 20.71 28.54 -45.58
N ARG A 91 19.81 28.92 -46.53
CA ARG A 91 19.17 30.21 -46.92
C ARG A 91 18.04 30.04 -47.99
N MET A 92 16.92 30.77 -47.82
CA MET A 92 15.89 31.23 -48.80
C MET A 92 14.86 30.29 -49.51
N LYS A 93 13.58 30.59 -49.21
CA LYS A 93 12.41 30.86 -50.10
C LYS A 93 12.03 29.90 -51.25
N SER A 94 10.81 29.37 -51.11
CA SER A 94 9.72 29.58 -52.10
C SER A 94 8.43 30.00 -51.36
N LYS A 95 7.37 30.36 -52.10
CA LYS A 95 6.01 30.59 -51.55
C LYS A 95 5.06 29.59 -52.20
N GLU A 96 4.20 28.96 -51.44
CA GLU A 96 2.89 28.51 -51.92
C GLU A 96 1.91 28.41 -50.76
N ALA A 97 0.60 28.45 -51.04
CA ALA A 97 -0.44 28.53 -50.01
C ALA A 97 -1.09 27.17 -49.80
N THR A 98 -1.21 26.73 -48.55
CA THR A 98 -2.07 25.60 -48.16
C THR A 98 -2.60 25.81 -46.75
N THR A 99 -3.91 25.62 -46.59
CA THR A 99 -4.64 25.86 -45.36
C THR A 99 -4.26 24.86 -44.27
N THR A 100 -3.56 25.32 -43.23
CA THR A 100 -3.47 24.63 -41.93
C THR A 100 -3.59 25.68 -40.82
N SER A 101 -4.59 25.53 -39.96
CA SER A 101 -4.73 26.33 -38.75
C SER A 101 -3.86 25.73 -37.65
N GLU A 102 -2.65 26.27 -37.48
CA GLU A 102 -1.71 25.87 -36.44
C GLU A 102 -2.24 26.21 -35.03
N PHE A 103 -3.04 25.30 -34.47
CA PHE A 103 -3.29 25.29 -33.03
C PHE A 103 -1.98 24.94 -32.32
N ASN A 104 -1.54 25.82 -31.42
CA ASN A 104 -0.26 25.72 -30.71
C ASN A 104 -0.31 24.62 -29.61
N ASP A 105 -0.25 23.35 -29.99
CA ASP A 105 -0.15 22.22 -29.05
C ASP A 105 1.31 21.85 -28.70
N ASP A 106 2.14 22.84 -28.36
CA ASP A 106 3.27 22.60 -27.44
C ASP A 106 3.68 23.85 -26.64
N LYS A 107 3.17 23.93 -25.41
CA LYS A 107 3.96 24.20 -24.19
C LYS A 107 3.08 24.01 -22.96
N THR A 108 3.61 23.35 -21.93
CA THR A 108 2.96 23.13 -20.62
C THR A 108 1.75 22.17 -20.58
N LYS A 109 1.72 21.13 -21.42
CA LYS A 109 1.16 19.83 -20.99
C LYS A 109 2.04 19.24 -19.88
N VAL A 110 1.98 19.84 -18.69
CA VAL A 110 2.48 19.22 -17.45
C VAL A 110 1.65 17.95 -17.28
N LYS A 111 2.27 16.77 -17.50
CA LYS A 111 1.59 15.50 -17.26
C LYS A 111 1.16 15.46 -15.81
N SER A 112 -0.14 15.63 -15.56
CA SER A 112 -0.72 15.52 -14.22
C SER A 112 -0.51 14.09 -13.74
N ARG A 113 0.53 13.89 -12.92
CA ARG A 113 0.78 12.62 -12.27
C ARG A 113 -0.38 12.36 -11.32
N PHE A 114 -1.00 11.19 -11.47
CA PHE A 114 -1.81 10.57 -10.45
C PHE A 114 -0.90 9.73 -9.55
N LYS A 115 -1.11 9.75 -8.23
CA LYS A 115 -0.42 8.85 -7.29
C LYS A 115 -1.44 7.96 -6.59
N LEU A 116 -1.38 6.66 -6.86
CA LEU A 116 -2.13 5.63 -6.13
C LEU A 116 -1.16 4.88 -5.21
N LEU A 117 -1.53 4.69 -3.95
CA LEU A 117 -0.96 3.68 -3.07
C LEU A 117 -1.99 2.57 -2.88
N SER A 118 -1.59 1.30 -2.96
CA SER A 118 -2.45 0.15 -2.63
C SER A 118 -1.69 -0.76 -1.68
N TRP A 119 -2.29 -1.12 -0.54
CA TRP A 119 -1.61 -1.85 0.53
C TRP A 119 -2.60 -2.66 1.38
N ASN A 120 -2.43 -3.98 1.42
CA ASN A 120 -2.97 -4.80 2.49
C ASN A 120 -2.13 -4.56 3.76
N ILE A 121 -2.74 -3.98 4.80
CA ILE A 121 -2.03 -3.56 6.00
C ILE A 121 -2.05 -4.60 7.11
N ASP A 122 -2.79 -5.70 6.93
CA ASP A 122 -2.98 -6.78 7.91
C ASP A 122 -3.26 -6.20 9.31
N GLY A 123 -4.43 -5.57 9.44
CA GLY A 123 -4.97 -5.15 10.72
C GLY A 123 -5.60 -6.30 11.52
N LEU A 124 -5.48 -7.54 11.04
CA LEU A 124 -5.97 -8.75 11.69
C LEU A 124 -4.97 -9.35 12.69
N ASP A 125 -3.69 -8.98 12.62
CA ASP A 125 -2.68 -9.27 13.64
C ASP A 125 -3.20 -8.97 15.06
N GLU A 126 -3.36 -10.03 15.85
CA GLU A 126 -3.92 -9.97 17.22
C GLU A 126 -2.95 -9.32 18.23
N GLN A 127 -1.69 -9.05 17.85
CA GLN A 127 -0.73 -8.37 18.72
C GLN A 127 -0.98 -6.87 18.81
N ILE A 128 -2.02 -6.46 19.55
CA ILE A 128 -2.52 -5.07 19.71
C ILE A 128 -1.42 -3.98 19.71
N ASN A 129 -0.36 -4.13 20.51
CA ASN A 129 0.75 -3.16 20.59
C ASN A 129 1.54 -3.04 19.27
N THR A 130 1.77 -4.18 18.61
CA THR A 130 2.39 -4.29 17.29
C THR A 130 1.47 -3.68 16.24
N THR A 131 0.18 -4.01 16.29
CA THR A 131 -0.85 -3.53 15.34
C THR A 131 -1.02 -2.01 15.40
N GLU A 132 -1.12 -1.38 16.58
CA GLU A 132 -1.12 0.10 16.67
C GLU A 132 0.17 0.70 16.09
N THR A 133 1.34 0.16 16.44
CA THR A 133 2.65 0.61 15.92
C THR A 133 2.72 0.50 14.39
N ARG A 134 2.18 -0.58 13.82
CA ARG A 134 2.07 -0.78 12.36
C ARG A 134 1.16 0.27 11.71
N ILE A 135 0.00 0.57 12.31
CA ILE A 135 -0.90 1.62 11.79
C ILE A 135 -0.25 3.00 11.81
N TYR A 136 0.50 3.36 12.85
CA TYR A 136 1.31 4.59 12.84
C TYR A 136 2.34 4.59 11.70
N GLY A 137 3.03 3.48 11.46
CA GLY A 137 3.95 3.33 10.33
C GLY A 137 3.29 3.48 8.95
N VAL A 138 2.10 2.91 8.76
CA VAL A 138 1.28 3.10 7.54
C VAL A 138 0.91 4.58 7.34
N ILE A 139 0.48 5.25 8.42
CA ILE A 139 0.12 6.68 8.39
C ILE A 139 1.32 7.55 8.02
N ASP A 140 2.51 7.27 8.55
CA ASP A 140 3.74 8.01 8.24
C ASP A 140 4.25 7.74 6.80
N VAL A 141 3.98 6.55 6.24
CA VAL A 141 4.18 6.30 4.81
C VAL A 141 3.23 7.14 3.96
N ILE A 142 1.93 7.19 4.30
CA ILE A 142 0.95 8.00 3.56
C ILE A 142 1.33 9.49 3.61
N LYS A 143 1.73 10.02 4.77
CA LYS A 143 2.21 11.42 4.93
C LYS A 143 3.44 11.73 4.11
N ARG A 144 4.37 10.79 3.98
CA ARG A 144 5.65 10.99 3.28
C ARG A 144 5.53 10.86 1.76
N GLU A 145 4.76 9.88 1.27
CA GLU A 145 4.57 9.67 -0.17
C GLU A 145 3.48 10.58 -0.76
N GLU A 146 2.65 11.19 0.08
CA GLU A 146 1.53 12.09 -0.26
C GLU A 146 0.64 11.59 -1.41
N PRO A 147 0.18 10.32 -1.43
CA PRO A 147 -0.57 9.78 -2.56
C PRO A 147 -1.88 10.56 -2.78
N ASP A 148 -2.36 10.62 -4.02
CA ASP A 148 -3.62 11.30 -4.32
C ASP A 148 -4.81 10.48 -3.79
N ALA A 149 -4.74 9.16 -3.98
CA ALA A 149 -5.67 8.18 -3.41
C ALA A 149 -4.91 6.99 -2.80
N VAL A 150 -5.53 6.35 -1.80
CA VAL A 150 -5.01 5.15 -1.12
C VAL A 150 -6.07 4.07 -1.09
N PHE A 151 -5.71 2.85 -1.50
CA PHE A 151 -6.52 1.65 -1.32
C PHE A 151 -5.91 0.81 -0.21
N LEU A 152 -6.64 0.62 0.89
CA LEU A 152 -6.22 -0.20 2.01
C LEU A 152 -7.07 -1.47 2.08
N GLN A 153 -6.44 -2.60 2.42
CA GLN A 153 -7.11 -3.87 2.69
C GLN A 153 -6.80 -4.34 4.12
N GLU A 154 -7.70 -5.12 4.72
CA GLU A 154 -7.63 -5.58 6.12
C GLU A 154 -7.58 -4.46 7.17
N VAL A 155 -8.34 -3.38 6.93
CA VAL A 155 -8.51 -2.30 7.91
C VAL A 155 -9.57 -2.72 8.94
N ILE A 156 -9.26 -2.55 10.23
CA ILE A 156 -10.18 -2.77 11.36
C ILE A 156 -10.73 -1.43 11.92
N PRO A 157 -11.81 -1.42 12.73
CA PRO A 157 -12.43 -0.17 13.22
C PRO A 157 -11.48 0.79 13.94
N THR A 158 -10.60 0.31 14.82
CA THR A 158 -9.62 1.15 15.53
C THR A 158 -8.59 1.75 14.58
N ALA A 159 -8.15 1.00 13.56
CA ALA A 159 -7.22 1.47 12.55
C ALA A 159 -7.81 2.60 11.69
N ILE A 160 -9.06 2.48 11.23
CA ILE A 160 -9.69 3.53 10.43
C ILE A 160 -9.95 4.81 11.24
N ASP A 161 -10.25 4.71 12.53
CA ASP A 161 -10.45 5.88 13.38
C ASP A 161 -9.12 6.60 13.71
N LEU A 162 -8.02 5.87 13.91
CA LEU A 162 -6.66 6.44 13.97
C LEU A 162 -6.28 7.13 12.64
N ILE A 163 -6.52 6.47 11.51
CA ILE A 163 -6.30 7.03 10.15
C ILE A 163 -7.06 8.34 9.98
N ARG A 164 -8.37 8.37 10.28
CA ARG A 164 -9.21 9.59 10.21
C ARG A 164 -8.69 10.71 11.10
N SER A 165 -8.24 10.38 12.31
CA SER A 165 -7.77 11.39 13.26
C SER A 165 -6.38 11.96 12.90
N LEU A 166 -5.56 11.23 12.16
CA LEU A 166 -4.15 11.55 11.91
C LEU A 166 -3.82 11.88 10.45
N LEU A 167 -4.74 11.66 9.52
CA LEU A 167 -4.70 12.06 8.10
C LEU A 167 -5.92 12.93 7.73
N PRO A 168 -6.17 14.06 8.44
CA PRO A 168 -7.37 14.87 8.26
C PRO A 168 -7.51 15.49 6.86
N GLU A 169 -6.45 15.54 6.07
CA GLU A 169 -6.42 16.00 4.67
C GLU A 169 -6.99 14.98 3.66
N TYR A 170 -7.25 13.74 4.10
CA TYR A 170 -7.94 12.71 3.32
C TYR A 170 -9.39 12.56 3.78
N ASP A 171 -10.29 12.34 2.82
CA ASP A 171 -11.62 11.76 3.08
C ASP A 171 -11.54 10.23 3.01
N SER A 172 -12.34 9.54 3.81
CA SER A 172 -12.26 8.08 4.00
C SER A 172 -13.60 7.37 3.74
N TYR A 173 -13.57 6.35 2.88
CA TYR A 173 -14.72 5.54 2.51
C TYR A 173 -14.41 4.08 2.85
N ALA A 174 -15.27 3.43 3.63
CA ALA A 174 -15.02 2.09 4.18
C ALA A 174 -16.04 1.07 3.66
N GLY A 175 -15.56 -0.11 3.26
CA GLY A 175 -16.37 -1.20 2.71
C GLY A 175 -17.12 -2.03 3.75
N ASN A 176 -16.95 -1.76 5.05
CA ASN A 176 -17.76 -2.30 6.15
C ASN A 176 -17.61 -1.38 7.39
N VAL A 177 -18.31 -1.72 8.47
CA VAL A 177 -18.22 -1.06 9.80
C VAL A 177 -17.90 -2.04 10.94
N LYS A 178 -17.68 -3.31 10.62
CA LYS A 178 -17.34 -4.41 11.53
C LYS A 178 -16.34 -5.35 10.86
N GLY A 179 -15.74 -6.24 11.65
CA GLY A 179 -14.73 -7.19 11.16
C GLY A 179 -13.51 -6.44 10.63
N TYR A 180 -12.99 -6.91 9.50
CA TYR A 180 -11.99 -6.24 8.70
C TYR A 180 -12.59 -5.86 7.34
N PHE A 181 -12.08 -4.81 6.71
CA PHE A 181 -12.63 -4.29 5.47
C PHE A 181 -11.61 -3.55 4.61
N VAL A 182 -12.03 -3.26 3.38
CA VAL A 182 -11.29 -2.37 2.48
C VAL A 182 -11.65 -0.91 2.74
N VAL A 183 -10.71 -0.01 2.48
CA VAL A 183 -10.91 1.45 2.60
C VAL A 183 -10.32 2.15 1.38
N ILE A 184 -11.03 3.14 0.85
CA ILE A 184 -10.47 4.13 -0.07
C ILE A 184 -10.29 5.45 0.69
N LEU A 185 -9.07 6.01 0.62
CA LEU A 185 -8.78 7.38 1.03
C LEU A 185 -8.60 8.26 -0.21
N THR A 186 -9.15 9.47 -0.21
CA THR A 186 -8.95 10.46 -1.29
C THR A 186 -8.52 11.81 -0.74
N ARG A 187 -7.46 12.41 -1.29
CA ARG A 187 -6.96 13.71 -0.82
C ARG A 187 -7.97 14.82 -1.12
N ARG A 188 -8.53 15.47 -0.09
CA ARG A 188 -9.72 16.35 -0.21
C ARG A 188 -9.55 17.54 -1.15
N GLU A 189 -8.34 18.06 -1.28
CA GLU A 189 -8.04 19.17 -2.22
C GLU A 189 -8.05 18.74 -3.70
N LEU A 190 -7.92 17.44 -3.98
CA LEU A 190 -7.80 16.88 -5.34
C LEU A 190 -9.08 16.21 -5.84
N PHE A 191 -9.97 15.76 -4.95
CA PHE A 191 -11.18 15.03 -5.30
C PHE A 191 -12.44 15.73 -4.79
N LYS A 192 -13.39 15.96 -5.70
CA LYS A 192 -14.79 16.17 -5.35
C LYS A 192 -15.53 14.84 -5.53
N VAL A 193 -15.70 14.10 -4.45
CA VAL A 193 -16.46 12.84 -4.45
C VAL A 193 -17.95 13.11 -4.67
N GLU A 194 -18.59 12.27 -5.47
CA GLU A 194 -19.98 12.38 -5.92
C GLU A 194 -20.87 11.43 -5.09
N ASN A 195 -20.45 10.17 -4.96
CA ASN A 195 -21.00 9.16 -4.06
C ASN A 195 -19.97 8.01 -3.89
N PHE A 196 -20.34 6.96 -3.16
CA PHE A 196 -19.60 5.71 -3.10
C PHE A 196 -20.55 4.52 -2.97
N GLU A 197 -20.15 3.35 -3.47
CA GLU A 197 -20.91 2.10 -3.46
C GLU A 197 -20.13 0.97 -2.76
N ILE A 198 -20.85 0.04 -2.12
CA ILE A 198 -20.29 -1.17 -1.51
C ILE A 198 -21.09 -2.35 -2.08
N ILE A 199 -20.41 -3.23 -2.82
CA ILE A 199 -21.05 -4.32 -3.56
C ILE A 199 -20.47 -5.66 -3.10
N THR A 200 -21.18 -6.34 -2.19
CA THR A 200 -20.77 -7.65 -1.65
C THR A 200 -20.80 -8.74 -2.72
N TYR A 201 -19.76 -9.57 -2.77
CA TYR A 201 -19.73 -10.71 -3.70
C TYR A 201 -20.68 -11.83 -3.22
N PRO A 202 -21.61 -12.34 -4.04
CA PRO A 202 -22.58 -13.34 -3.59
C PRO A 202 -22.01 -14.70 -3.16
N GLY A 203 -20.75 -15.00 -3.51
CA GLY A 203 -20.09 -16.28 -3.20
C GLY A 203 -19.03 -16.23 -2.09
N THR A 204 -18.76 -15.05 -1.50
CA THR A 204 -17.73 -14.92 -0.46
C THR A 204 -18.12 -15.60 0.85
N ASN A 205 -17.12 -16.19 1.51
CA ASN A 205 -17.19 -16.72 2.87
C ASN A 205 -16.34 -15.87 3.84
N MET A 206 -15.75 -14.77 3.34
CA MET A 206 -14.77 -13.94 4.04
C MET A 206 -15.19 -12.44 4.09
N GLU A 207 -16.49 -12.16 4.00
CA GLU A 207 -17.12 -10.81 3.99
C GLU A 207 -16.62 -9.87 2.86
N ARG A 208 -16.11 -10.42 1.75
CA ARG A 208 -15.47 -9.64 0.69
C ARG A 208 -16.47 -8.86 -0.17
N ASN A 209 -16.07 -7.65 -0.55
CA ASN A 209 -16.85 -6.74 -1.37
C ASN A 209 -15.97 -5.89 -2.28
N LEU A 210 -16.61 -5.34 -3.31
CA LEU A 210 -16.08 -4.30 -4.16
C LEU A 210 -16.52 -2.93 -3.62
N LEU A 211 -15.56 -2.12 -3.18
CA LEU A 211 -15.78 -0.73 -2.76
C LEU A 211 -15.46 0.20 -3.94
N ILE A 212 -16.41 1.05 -4.33
CA ILE A 212 -16.26 2.01 -5.43
C ILE A 212 -16.48 3.42 -4.90
N VAL A 213 -15.59 4.36 -5.23
CA VAL A 213 -15.75 5.81 -4.96
C VAL A 213 -15.80 6.55 -6.29
N HIS A 214 -16.93 7.20 -6.56
CA HIS A 214 -17.20 7.95 -7.78
C HIS A 214 -16.85 9.42 -7.55
N ALA A 215 -15.96 10.01 -8.36
CA ALA A 215 -15.42 11.33 -8.10
C ALA A 215 -15.05 12.15 -9.34
N MET A 216 -14.92 13.46 -9.14
CA MET A 216 -14.29 14.39 -10.05
C MET A 216 -12.90 14.77 -9.51
N TYR A 217 -11.84 14.26 -10.14
CA TYR A 217 -10.44 14.59 -9.81
C TYR A 217 -10.00 15.88 -10.52
N LYS A 218 -9.33 16.75 -9.77
CA LYS A 218 -8.82 18.08 -10.19
C LYS A 218 -9.86 18.90 -11.00
N ASN A 219 -11.13 18.79 -10.60
CA ASN A 219 -12.29 19.47 -11.20
C ASN A 219 -12.50 19.26 -12.72
N SER A 220 -11.87 18.24 -13.32
CA SER A 220 -11.83 18.08 -14.79
C SER A 220 -11.75 16.64 -15.31
N ILE A 221 -11.55 15.65 -14.43
CA ILE A 221 -11.42 14.24 -14.77
C ILE A 221 -12.43 13.47 -13.93
N GLU A 222 -13.47 12.92 -14.56
CA GLU A 222 -14.32 11.93 -13.90
C GLU A 222 -13.53 10.64 -13.70
N ILE A 223 -13.57 10.11 -12.49
CA ILE A 223 -12.80 8.95 -12.08
C ILE A 223 -13.59 8.08 -11.10
N ASP A 224 -13.53 6.77 -11.33
CA ASP A 224 -14.05 5.77 -10.40
C ASP A 224 -12.89 4.98 -9.82
N LEU A 225 -12.77 5.06 -8.49
CA LEU A 225 -11.75 4.38 -7.72
C LEU A 225 -12.35 3.10 -7.15
N MET A 226 -11.80 1.94 -7.52
CA MET A 226 -12.35 0.64 -7.19
C MET A 226 -11.31 -0.20 -6.42
N THR A 227 -11.63 -0.62 -5.20
CA THR A 227 -10.77 -1.52 -4.42
C THR A 227 -11.50 -2.78 -3.97
N SER A 228 -10.76 -3.88 -3.86
CA SER A 228 -11.23 -5.11 -3.24
C SER A 228 -10.12 -5.82 -2.45
N HIS A 229 -10.52 -6.82 -1.68
CA HIS A 229 -9.66 -7.88 -1.18
C HIS A 229 -10.31 -9.22 -1.55
N HIS A 230 -9.87 -9.86 -2.65
CA HIS A 230 -10.51 -11.11 -3.11
C HIS A 230 -10.19 -12.32 -2.22
N GLU A 231 -11.03 -13.35 -2.31
CA GLU A 231 -11.04 -14.56 -1.48
C GLU A 231 -9.65 -15.18 -1.26
N SER A 232 -9.17 -15.09 -0.02
CA SER A 232 -7.84 -15.55 0.42
C SER A 232 -7.77 -17.08 0.54
N GLY A 233 -6.59 -17.60 0.91
CA GLY A 233 -6.34 -19.04 1.04
C GLY A 233 -5.77 -19.66 -0.23
N THR A 234 -5.82 -20.99 -0.34
CA THR A 234 -5.16 -21.75 -1.40
C THR A 234 -5.91 -21.69 -2.75
N GLU A 235 -5.44 -22.45 -3.74
CA GLU A 235 -6.09 -22.56 -5.04
C GLU A 235 -7.28 -23.53 -5.00
N GLU A 236 -7.08 -24.69 -4.38
CA GLU A 236 -8.03 -25.80 -4.28
C GLU A 236 -9.34 -25.39 -3.57
N ILE A 237 -9.24 -24.43 -2.65
CA ILE A 237 -10.36 -23.91 -1.86
C ILE A 237 -11.00 -22.69 -2.55
N SER A 238 -10.18 -21.69 -2.89
CA SER A 238 -10.67 -20.32 -3.16
C SER A 238 -10.50 -19.84 -4.61
N SER A 239 -9.83 -20.60 -5.49
CA SER A 239 -9.55 -20.15 -6.88
C SER A 239 -10.81 -19.81 -7.68
N ARG A 240 -11.80 -20.72 -7.67
CA ARG A 240 -13.09 -20.52 -8.33
C ARG A 240 -13.73 -19.20 -7.88
N GLU A 241 -13.64 -18.87 -6.60
CA GLU A 241 -14.28 -17.68 -6.04
C GLU A 241 -13.52 -16.41 -6.43
N ARG A 242 -12.18 -16.39 -6.35
CA ARG A 242 -11.37 -15.27 -6.87
C ARG A 242 -11.63 -14.98 -8.35
N ILE A 243 -11.78 -16.02 -9.16
CA ILE A 243 -12.06 -15.89 -10.60
C ILE A 243 -13.43 -15.26 -10.84
N GLU A 244 -14.47 -15.64 -10.11
CA GLU A 244 -15.78 -14.98 -10.23
C GLU A 244 -15.78 -13.55 -9.66
N GLN A 245 -15.07 -13.29 -8.56
CA GLN A 245 -14.88 -11.95 -8.00
C GLN A 245 -14.13 -11.02 -8.98
N LEU A 246 -13.10 -11.52 -9.68
CA LEU A 246 -12.40 -10.79 -10.73
C LEU A 246 -13.30 -10.48 -11.93
N LYS A 247 -14.03 -11.49 -12.45
CA LYS A 247 -15.01 -11.30 -13.54
C LYS A 247 -16.08 -10.26 -13.17
N PHE A 248 -16.53 -10.29 -11.92
CA PHE A 248 -17.49 -9.32 -11.38
C PHE A 248 -16.91 -7.90 -11.42
N CYS A 249 -15.67 -7.70 -10.94
CA CYS A 249 -15.00 -6.40 -11.00
C CYS A 249 -14.80 -5.92 -12.45
N PHE A 250 -14.29 -6.78 -13.33
CA PHE A 250 -14.12 -6.46 -14.76
C PHE A 250 -15.45 -6.13 -15.45
N LYS A 251 -16.56 -6.80 -15.07
CA LYS A 251 -17.88 -6.44 -15.57
C LYS A 251 -18.28 -5.02 -15.14
N HIS A 252 -18.12 -4.67 -13.86
CA HIS A 252 -18.37 -3.30 -13.39
C HIS A 252 -17.48 -2.26 -14.10
N MET A 253 -16.22 -2.58 -14.40
CA MET A 253 -15.34 -1.70 -15.19
C MET A 253 -15.79 -1.53 -16.66
N LEU A 254 -16.39 -2.57 -17.26
CA LEU A 254 -16.85 -2.56 -18.65
C LEU A 254 -18.26 -1.96 -18.83
N ASP A 255 -19.12 -2.05 -17.82
CA ASP A 255 -20.45 -1.43 -17.79
C ASP A 255 -20.38 0.08 -17.47
N ALA A 256 -19.21 0.60 -17.05
CA ALA A 256 -19.03 1.99 -16.62
C ALA A 256 -19.09 3.00 -17.79
N PRO A 257 -19.50 4.27 -17.54
CA PRO A 257 -19.56 5.30 -18.58
C PRO A 257 -18.19 5.62 -19.20
N SER A 258 -18.12 5.65 -20.54
CA SER A 258 -16.87 5.76 -21.32
C SER A 258 -16.14 7.10 -21.23
N ASN A 259 -16.71 8.08 -20.52
CA ASN A 259 -16.09 9.36 -20.18
C ASN A 259 -15.30 9.32 -18.85
N ARG A 260 -15.38 8.23 -18.07
CA ARG A 260 -14.76 8.10 -16.75
C ARG A 260 -13.47 7.28 -16.82
N ILE A 261 -12.46 7.67 -16.04
CA ILE A 261 -11.25 6.84 -15.83
C ILE A 261 -11.55 5.84 -14.72
N ILE A 262 -11.32 4.55 -14.97
CA ILE A 262 -11.56 3.50 -13.97
C ILE A 262 -10.22 2.99 -13.44
N LEU A 263 -9.99 3.10 -12.12
CA LEU A 263 -8.80 2.56 -11.45
C LEU A 263 -9.20 1.45 -10.48
N PHE A 264 -9.02 0.20 -10.90
CA PHE A 264 -9.25 -0.99 -10.08
C PHE A 264 -7.94 -1.57 -9.52
N GLY A 265 -7.96 -2.01 -8.26
CA GLY A 265 -6.82 -2.68 -7.61
C GLY A 265 -7.14 -3.15 -6.20
N GLY A 266 -6.08 -3.41 -5.42
CA GLY A 266 -6.16 -3.99 -4.07
C GLY A 266 -5.42 -5.32 -3.97
N ASP A 267 -5.64 -6.05 -2.88
CA ASP A 267 -5.13 -7.41 -2.73
C ASP A 267 -6.09 -8.40 -3.40
N LEU A 268 -5.83 -8.67 -4.68
CA LEU A 268 -6.69 -9.53 -5.47
C LEU A 268 -6.40 -11.03 -5.23
N ASN A 269 -5.41 -11.40 -4.40
CA ASN A 269 -4.97 -12.78 -4.15
C ASN A 269 -4.77 -13.66 -5.42
N ILE A 270 -4.64 -13.06 -6.61
CA ILE A 270 -4.66 -13.75 -7.91
C ILE A 270 -3.35 -14.50 -8.15
N ARG A 271 -3.47 -15.72 -8.68
CA ARG A 271 -2.35 -16.52 -9.20
C ARG A 271 -2.30 -16.40 -10.73
N GLU A 272 -1.12 -16.56 -11.33
CA GLU A 272 -0.87 -16.33 -12.78
C GLU A 272 -1.76 -17.16 -13.74
N LYS A 273 -2.35 -18.26 -13.26
CA LYS A 273 -3.28 -19.12 -14.03
C LYS A 273 -4.77 -18.74 -13.89
N GLU A 274 -5.08 -17.71 -13.11
CA GLU A 274 -6.45 -17.25 -12.80
C GLU A 274 -6.88 -16.03 -13.65
N VAL A 275 -6.04 -15.64 -14.63
CA VAL A 275 -6.14 -14.47 -15.52
C VAL A 275 -5.91 -14.81 -16.99
#